data_AF-A0AAT9G2C7-F1
#
_entry.id   AF-A0AAT9G2C7-F1
#
_cell.length_a   1.000
_cell.length_b   1.000
_cell.length_c   1.000
_cell.angle_alpha   90.00
_cell.angle_beta   90.00
_cell.angle_gamma   90.00
#
_symmetry.space_group_name_H-M   'P 1'
#
loop_
_entity.id
_entity.type
_entity.pdbx_description
1 polymer ?
#
loop_
_entity_poly.entity_id
_entity_poly.type
_entity_poly.pdbx_seq_one_letter_code
_entity_poly.pdbx_strand_id
1 'polypeptide(L)'
;MKTSDILATIAIFVSIFTFIINLHFENKRLKRESDAKFFQDIYFKYMKDIIPKVEANISFNSTTNRLEGIKPMIVLLQNLRKKTTPYKFVDTKFYESFTKKIMNVEDFYSDSLSHVTDSIRYEQFHKDSTLKITELYLILNQKFRNKRFKND
;
A
#
# COMPACT_ATOMS: atom_id res chain seq x y z
N MET A 1 15.22 -50.98 30.04
CA MET A 1 14.26 -50.09 29.35
C MET A 1 13.43 -50.95 28.41
N LYS A 2 12.10 -50.95 28.53
CA LYS A 2 11.26 -51.77 27.65
C LYS A 2 11.22 -51.13 26.26
N THR A 3 10.95 -51.92 25.22
CA THR A 3 10.77 -51.42 23.85
C THR A 3 9.68 -50.35 23.78
N SER A 4 8.64 -50.46 24.62
CA SER A 4 7.60 -49.44 24.82
C SER A 4 8.15 -48.10 25.28
N ASP A 5 9.11 -48.09 26.19
CA ASP A 5 9.67 -46.87 26.79
C ASP A 5 10.54 -46.13 25.78
N ILE A 6 11.28 -46.88 24.94
CA ILE A 6 12.05 -46.34 23.80
C ILE A 6 11.09 -45.69 22.79
N LEU A 7 10.02 -46.39 22.43
CA LEU A 7 9.02 -45.89 21.47
C LEU A 7 8.34 -44.61 21.97
N ALA A 8 7.95 -44.58 23.24
CA ALA A 8 7.34 -43.41 23.87
C ALA A 8 8.30 -42.21 23.90
N THR A 9 9.57 -42.45 24.21
CA THR A 9 10.60 -41.40 24.21
C THR A 9 10.77 -40.79 22.81
N ILE A 10 10.84 -41.62 21.77
CA ILE A 10 10.92 -41.15 20.38
C ILE A 10 9.66 -40.35 20.00
N ALA A 11 8.47 -40.80 20.39
CA ALA A 11 7.22 -40.12 20.11
C ALA A 11 7.16 -38.71 20.73
N ILE A 12 7.69 -38.54 21.94
CA ILE A 12 7.79 -37.23 22.61
C ILE A 12 8.70 -36.29 21.81
N PHE A 13 9.88 -36.76 21.37
CA PHE A 13 10.80 -35.95 20.57
C PHE A 13 10.21 -35.53 19.22
N VAL A 14 9.55 -36.47 18.53
CA VAL A 14 8.87 -36.17 17.26
C VAL A 14 7.78 -35.11 17.48
N SER A 15 6.98 -35.24 18.54
CA SER A 15 5.90 -34.29 18.84
C SER A 15 6.42 -32.87 19.11
N ILE A 16 7.50 -32.74 19.89
CA ILE A 16 8.15 -31.45 20.16
C ILE A 16 8.70 -30.85 18.86
N PHE A 17 9.36 -31.67 18.04
CA PHE A 17 9.93 -31.23 16.77
C PHE A 17 8.86 -30.75 15.79
N THR A 18 7.77 -31.51 15.63
CA THR A 18 6.64 -31.12 14.77
C THR A 18 5.97 -29.85 15.26
N PHE A 19 5.84 -29.66 16.58
CA PHE A 19 5.27 -28.44 17.17
C PHE A 19 6.11 -27.20 16.85
N ILE A 20 7.44 -27.28 16.98
CA ILE A 20 8.36 -26.18 16.65
C ILE A 20 8.27 -25.82 15.16
N ILE A 21 8.26 -26.83 14.28
CA ILE A 21 8.10 -26.61 12.83
C ILE A 21 6.77 -25.94 12.52
N ASN A 22 5.66 -26.44 13.10
CA ASN A 22 4.33 -25.87 12.86
C ASN A 22 4.24 -24.42 13.32
N LEU A 23 4.76 -24.06 14.50
CA LEU A 23 4.81 -22.67 14.96
C LEU A 23 5.57 -21.75 13.98
N HIS A 24 6.68 -22.23 13.43
CA HIS A 24 7.46 -21.46 12.46
C HIS A 24 6.70 -21.26 11.14
N PHE A 25 6.07 -22.31 10.63
CA PHE A 25 5.26 -22.26 9.41
C PHE A 25 4.02 -21.38 9.58
N GLU A 26 3.33 -21.49 10.71
CA GLU A 26 2.11 -20.77 10.99
C GLU A 26 2.36 -19.27 11.16
N ASN A 27 3.43 -18.87 11.86
CA ASN A 27 3.86 -17.47 11.93
C ASN A 27 4.20 -16.90 10.54
N LYS A 28 4.89 -17.68 9.69
CA LYS A 28 5.16 -17.28 8.29
C LYS A 28 3.86 -17.15 7.49
N ARG A 29 2.90 -18.06 7.68
CA ARG A 29 1.58 -18.02 7.04
C ARG A 29 0.78 -16.79 7.46
N LEU A 30 0.62 -16.56 8.76
CA LEU A 30 -0.11 -15.41 9.31
C LEU A 30 0.48 -14.08 8.83
N LYS A 31 1.81 -13.97 8.77
CA LYS A 31 2.48 -12.80 8.21
C LYS A 31 2.13 -12.60 6.73
N ARG A 32 2.14 -13.68 5.93
CA ARG A 32 1.76 -13.63 4.50
C ARG A 32 0.28 -13.28 4.31
N GLU A 33 -0.62 -13.83 5.11
CA GLU A 33 -2.06 -13.56 5.04
C GLU A 33 -2.39 -12.12 5.45
N SER A 34 -1.85 -11.65 6.58
CA SER A 34 -2.01 -10.25 7.02
C SER A 34 -1.50 -9.28 5.96
N ASP A 35 -0.33 -9.57 5.39
CA ASP A 35 0.26 -8.80 4.31
C ASP A 35 -0.60 -8.78 3.04
N ALA A 36 -1.16 -9.94 2.66
CA ALA A 36 -2.00 -10.09 1.47
C ALA A 36 -3.33 -9.34 1.64
N LYS A 37 -3.96 -9.45 2.80
CA LYS A 37 -5.23 -8.76 3.12
C LYS A 37 -5.06 -7.25 3.15
N PHE A 38 -3.99 -6.74 3.77
CA PHE A 38 -3.68 -5.31 3.76
C PHE A 38 -3.32 -4.79 2.37
N PHE A 39 -2.55 -5.57 1.59
CA PHE A 39 -2.27 -5.22 0.20
C PHE A 39 -3.55 -5.20 -0.63
N GLN A 40 -4.44 -6.17 -0.45
CA GLN A 40 -5.72 -6.20 -1.14
C GLN A 40 -6.56 -4.97 -0.82
N ASP A 41 -6.66 -4.60 0.46
CA ASP A 41 -7.39 -3.42 0.92
C ASP A 41 -6.78 -2.10 0.41
N ILE A 42 -5.46 -1.97 0.35
CA ILE A 42 -4.82 -0.74 -0.16
C ILE A 42 -4.88 -0.71 -1.68
N TYR A 43 -4.46 -1.79 -2.33
CA TYR A 43 -4.32 -1.84 -3.78
C TYR A 43 -5.67 -1.88 -4.50
N PHE A 44 -6.56 -2.81 -4.17
CA PHE A 44 -7.83 -2.89 -4.92
C PHE A 44 -8.77 -1.75 -4.58
N LYS A 45 -8.91 -1.40 -3.29
CA LYS A 45 -9.85 -0.35 -2.89
C LYS A 45 -9.37 1.04 -3.30
N TYR A 46 -8.17 1.46 -2.91
CA TYR A 46 -7.75 2.83 -3.19
C TYR A 46 -7.36 3.00 -4.64
N MET A 47 -6.57 2.08 -5.18
CA MET A 47 -5.97 2.28 -6.48
C MET A 47 -6.93 1.92 -7.63
N LYS A 48 -7.74 0.86 -7.54
CA LYS A 48 -8.64 0.53 -8.67
C LYS A 48 -9.99 1.25 -8.63
N ASP A 49 -10.44 1.67 -7.45
CA ASP A 49 -11.79 2.21 -7.28
C ASP A 49 -11.81 3.67 -6.87
N ILE A 50 -11.23 4.01 -5.71
CA ILE A 50 -11.43 5.35 -5.11
C ILE A 50 -10.62 6.44 -5.84
N ILE A 51 -9.35 6.20 -6.18
CA ILE A 51 -8.50 7.21 -6.84
C ILE A 51 -9.09 7.64 -8.20
N PRO A 52 -9.44 6.72 -9.13
CA PRO A 52 -10.02 7.12 -10.41
C PRO A 52 -11.33 7.90 -10.25
N LYS A 53 -12.19 7.50 -9.30
CA LYS A 53 -13.44 8.21 -9.01
C LYS A 53 -13.20 9.62 -8.51
N VAL A 54 -12.21 9.82 -7.64
CA VAL A 54 -11.89 11.13 -7.09
C VAL A 54 -11.19 12.01 -8.13
N GLU A 55 -10.30 11.43 -8.94
CA GLU A 55 -9.63 12.14 -10.04
C GLU A 55 -10.63 12.64 -11.09
N ALA A 56 -11.65 11.84 -11.44
CA ALA A 56 -12.71 12.23 -12.37
C ALA A 56 -13.55 13.43 -11.91
N ASN A 57 -13.54 13.76 -10.61
CA ASN A 57 -14.25 14.93 -10.08
C ASN A 57 -13.40 16.22 -10.12
N ILE A 58 -12.10 16.12 -10.46
CA ILE A 58 -11.23 17.28 -10.57
C ILE A 58 -11.52 17.96 -11.91
N SER A 59 -11.87 19.24 -11.86
CA SER A 59 -12.24 19.99 -13.08
C SER A 59 -11.84 21.45 -12.96
N PHE A 60 -11.59 22.08 -14.10
CA PHE A 60 -11.28 23.50 -14.17
C PHE A 60 -12.54 24.31 -14.45
N ASN A 61 -12.87 25.23 -13.55
CA ASN A 61 -13.97 26.17 -13.71
C ASN A 61 -13.47 27.41 -14.47
N SER A 62 -13.80 27.51 -15.75
CA SER A 62 -13.42 28.63 -16.62
C SER A 62 -14.05 29.97 -16.25
N THR A 63 -15.12 30.00 -15.46
CA THR A 63 -15.74 31.25 -14.98
C THR A 63 -14.96 31.84 -13.82
N THR A 64 -14.44 30.99 -12.93
CA THR A 64 -13.68 31.42 -11.75
C THR A 64 -12.15 31.34 -11.95
N ASN A 65 -11.72 30.75 -13.07
CA ASN A 65 -10.33 30.42 -13.38
C ASN A 65 -9.64 29.63 -12.26
N ARG A 66 -10.36 28.64 -11.70
CA ARG A 66 -9.91 27.86 -10.55
C ARG A 66 -10.16 26.38 -10.74
N LEU A 67 -9.33 25.60 -10.06
CA LEU A 67 -9.44 24.16 -10.00
C LEU A 67 -10.41 23.75 -8.88
N GLU A 68 -11.40 22.94 -9.23
CA GLU A 68 -12.42 22.41 -8.32
C GLU A 68 -12.23 20.91 -8.12
N GLY A 69 -12.86 20.33 -7.08
CA GLY A 69 -12.85 18.89 -6.85
C GLY A 69 -11.55 18.29 -6.30
N ILE A 70 -10.51 19.09 -6.04
CA ILE A 70 -9.23 18.58 -5.48
C ILE A 70 -9.34 18.11 -4.02
N LYS A 71 -10.14 18.78 -3.18
CA LYS A 71 -10.16 18.52 -1.73
C LYS A 71 -10.38 17.03 -1.39
N PRO A 72 -11.32 16.31 -2.03
CA PRO A 72 -11.44 14.86 -1.86
C PRO A 72 -10.16 14.07 -2.14
N MET A 73 -9.33 14.47 -3.11
CA MET A 73 -8.05 13.81 -3.43
C MET A 73 -7.05 13.96 -2.29
N ILE A 74 -6.92 15.17 -1.74
CA ILE A 74 -6.03 15.44 -0.59
C ILE A 74 -6.45 14.58 0.60
N VAL A 75 -7.75 14.53 0.91
CA VAL A 75 -8.29 13.71 2.01
C VAL A 75 -8.06 12.21 1.76
N LEU A 76 -8.22 11.74 0.52
CA LEU A 76 -7.94 10.36 0.13
C LEU A 76 -6.48 10.00 0.43
N LEU A 77 -5.54 10.83 -0.02
CA LEU A 77 -4.10 10.60 0.15
C LEU A 77 -3.71 10.59 1.64
N GLN A 78 -4.24 11.52 2.43
CA GLN A 78 -4.04 11.52 3.88
C GLN A 78 -4.56 10.25 4.56
N ASN A 79 -5.71 9.75 4.13
CA ASN A 79 -6.28 8.50 4.62
C ASN A 79 -5.45 7.28 4.18
N LEU A 80 -4.95 7.30 2.94
CA LEU A 80 -4.05 6.27 2.44
C LEU A 80 -2.77 6.23 3.29
N ARG A 81 -2.15 7.38 3.60
CA ARG A 81 -0.99 7.49 4.48
C ARG A 81 -1.24 6.88 5.86
N LYS A 82 -2.39 7.20 6.48
CA LYS A 82 -2.79 6.62 7.78
C LYS A 82 -2.94 5.10 7.71
N LYS A 83 -3.49 4.58 6.60
CA LYS A 83 -3.61 3.14 6.39
C LYS A 83 -2.27 2.44 6.18
N THR A 84 -1.24 3.16 5.75
CA THR A 84 0.11 2.59 5.64
C THR A 84 0.87 2.54 6.96
N THR A 85 0.42 3.21 8.03
CA THR A 85 1.12 3.27 9.32
C THR A 85 1.54 1.91 9.91
N PRO A 86 0.77 0.81 9.80
CA PRO A 86 1.21 -0.50 10.29
C PRO A 86 2.54 -0.97 9.69
N TYR A 87 2.88 -0.56 8.46
CA TYR A 87 4.16 -0.90 7.83
C TYR A 87 5.37 -0.30 8.52
N LYS A 88 5.20 0.73 9.35
CA LYS A 88 6.29 1.28 10.17
C LYS A 88 6.99 0.20 11.01
N PHE A 89 6.24 -0.80 11.47
CA PHE A 89 6.72 -1.86 12.35
C PHE A 89 7.12 -3.15 11.63
N VAL A 90 6.57 -3.41 10.44
CA VAL A 90 6.77 -4.68 9.71
C VAL A 90 7.62 -4.55 8.45
N ASP A 91 7.68 -3.36 7.84
CA ASP A 91 8.54 -3.03 6.71
C ASP A 91 8.77 -1.51 6.62
N THR A 92 9.71 -1.04 7.45
CA THR A 92 10.03 0.39 7.58
C THR A 92 10.50 1.00 6.26
N LYS A 93 11.26 0.27 5.44
CA LYS A 93 11.74 0.76 4.13
C LYS A 93 10.59 1.05 3.18
N PHE A 94 9.62 0.13 3.08
CA PHE A 94 8.42 0.36 2.29
C PHE A 94 7.59 1.51 2.85
N TYR A 95 7.39 1.55 4.18
CA TYR A 95 6.63 2.59 4.85
C TYR A 95 7.18 3.99 4.55
N GLU A 96 8.49 4.19 4.72
CA GLU A 96 9.15 5.48 4.48
C GLU A 96 9.05 5.91 3.02
N SER A 97 9.37 4.99 2.09
CA SER A 97 9.33 5.27 0.65
C SER A 97 7.92 5.63 0.18
N PHE A 98 6.92 4.83 0.55
CA PHE A 98 5.55 5.04 0.09
C PHE A 98 4.91 6.27 0.75
N THR A 99 5.12 6.47 2.06
CA THR A 99 4.60 7.64 2.78
C THR A 99 5.19 8.94 2.24
N LYS A 100 6.51 8.98 2.00
CA LYS A 100 7.17 10.14 1.39
C LYS A 100 6.58 10.42 0.02
N LYS A 101 6.31 9.39 -0.79
CA LYS A 101 5.69 9.60 -2.10
C LYS A 101 4.27 10.14 -1.96
N ILE A 102 3.45 9.60 -1.07
CA ILE A 102 2.09 10.11 -0.83
C ILE A 102 2.13 11.60 -0.44
N MET A 103 3.02 11.99 0.47
CA MET A 103 3.19 13.40 0.87
C MET A 103 3.53 14.29 -0.33
N ASN A 104 4.48 13.90 -1.16
CA ASN A 104 4.83 14.67 -2.36
C ASN A 104 3.67 14.82 -3.36
N VAL A 105 2.71 13.89 -3.34
CA VAL A 105 1.49 13.96 -4.16
C VAL A 105 0.45 14.85 -3.48
N GLU A 106 0.29 14.77 -2.15
CA GLU A 106 -0.55 15.68 -1.36
C GLU A 106 -0.13 17.14 -1.56
N ASP A 107 1.17 17.42 -1.48
CA ASP A 107 1.74 18.76 -1.67
C ASP A 107 1.43 19.27 -3.08
N PHE A 108 1.64 18.43 -4.11
CA PHE A 108 1.29 18.78 -5.49
C PHE A 108 -0.17 19.19 -5.66
N TYR A 109 -1.12 18.39 -5.15
CA TYR A 109 -2.54 18.72 -5.26
C TYR A 109 -2.90 19.98 -4.45
N SER A 110 -2.27 20.18 -3.30
CA SER A 110 -2.48 21.36 -2.46
C SER A 110 -1.98 22.62 -3.16
N ASP A 111 -0.76 22.58 -3.71
CA ASP A 111 -0.16 23.69 -4.45
C ASP A 111 -0.92 24.01 -5.74
N SER A 112 -1.50 22.99 -6.38
CA SER A 112 -2.27 23.16 -7.62
C SER A 112 -3.50 24.06 -7.45
N LEU A 113 -4.07 24.16 -6.23
CA LEU A 113 -5.19 25.05 -5.93
C LEU A 113 -4.89 26.52 -6.20
N SER A 114 -3.64 26.95 -6.01
CA SER A 114 -3.23 28.35 -6.23
C SER A 114 -2.51 28.58 -7.56
N HIS A 115 -2.03 27.53 -8.23
CA HIS A 115 -1.18 27.66 -9.42
C HIS A 115 -1.91 27.37 -10.73
N VAL A 116 -2.99 26.58 -10.73
CA VAL A 116 -3.76 26.24 -11.93
C VAL A 116 -4.85 27.29 -12.17
N THR A 117 -4.49 28.33 -12.92
CA THR A 117 -5.32 29.52 -13.15
C THR A 117 -5.80 29.67 -14.59
N ASP A 118 -5.42 28.76 -15.48
CA ASP A 118 -5.78 28.79 -16.90
C ASP A 118 -5.82 27.37 -17.49
N SER A 119 -6.37 27.24 -18.69
CA SER A 119 -6.57 25.95 -19.36
C SER A 119 -5.26 25.26 -19.74
N ILE A 120 -4.21 26.01 -20.05
CA ILE A 120 -2.89 25.44 -20.41
C ILE A 120 -2.28 24.80 -19.16
N ARG A 121 -2.32 25.51 -18.03
CA ARG A 121 -1.89 24.99 -16.74
C ARG A 121 -2.74 23.82 -16.27
N TYR A 122 -4.04 23.81 -16.59
CA TYR A 122 -4.91 22.68 -16.29
C TYR A 122 -4.51 21.42 -17.08
N GLU A 123 -4.19 21.55 -18.36
CA GLU A 123 -3.69 20.43 -19.16
C GLU A 123 -2.37 19.87 -18.60
N GLN A 124 -1.45 20.77 -18.21
CA GLN A 124 -0.20 20.38 -17.57
C GLN A 124 -0.44 19.68 -16.23
N PHE A 125 -1.32 20.24 -15.39
CA PHE A 125 -1.74 19.62 -14.15
C PHE A 125 -2.26 18.20 -14.37
N HIS A 126 -3.07 17.97 -15.40
CA HIS A 126 -3.64 16.65 -15.67
C HIS A 126 -2.56 15.62 -16.04
N LYS A 127 -1.54 16.03 -16.82
CA LYS A 127 -0.37 15.19 -17.15
C LYS A 127 0.44 14.88 -15.89
N ASP A 128 0.72 15.89 -15.08
CA ASP A 128 1.52 15.75 -13.86
C ASP A 128 0.78 14.91 -12.79
N SER A 129 -0.54 15.08 -12.66
CA SER A 129 -1.44 14.25 -11.85
C SER A 129 -1.29 12.78 -12.22
N THR A 130 -1.45 12.48 -13.52
CA THR A 130 -1.36 11.11 -14.06
C THR A 130 0.00 10.48 -13.74
N LEU A 131 1.09 11.23 -13.94
CA LEU A 131 2.44 10.75 -13.65
C LEU A 131 2.62 10.43 -12.16
N LYS A 132 2.25 11.38 -11.29
CA LYS A 132 2.37 11.25 -9.83
C LYS A 132 1.58 10.09 -9.27
N ILE A 133 0.35 9.93 -9.74
CA ILE A 133 -0.52 8.82 -9.39
C ILE A 133 0.11 7.50 -9.88
N THR A 134 0.57 7.43 -11.14
CA THR A 134 1.26 6.25 -11.70
C THR A 134 2.46 5.81 -10.86
N GLU A 135 3.26 6.74 -10.36
CA GLU A 135 4.39 6.42 -9.49
C GLU A 135 3.95 5.77 -8.17
N LEU A 136 2.79 6.15 -7.60
CA LEU A 136 2.21 5.46 -6.44
C LEU A 136 1.85 4.01 -6.78
N TYR A 137 1.26 3.75 -7.96
CA TYR A 137 0.99 2.38 -8.43
C TYR A 137 2.28 1.57 -8.56
N LEU A 138 3.34 2.17 -9.10
CA LEU A 138 4.61 1.48 -9.31
C LEU A 138 5.24 1.01 -7.98
N ILE A 139 5.23 1.85 -6.94
CA ILE A 139 5.76 1.49 -5.62
C ILE A 139 4.96 0.31 -5.03
N LEU A 140 3.63 0.33 -5.14
CA LEU A 140 2.78 -0.77 -4.67
C LEU A 140 3.00 -2.06 -5.47
N ASN A 141 3.07 -1.96 -6.79
CA ASN A 141 3.34 -3.10 -7.66
C ASN A 141 4.72 -3.71 -7.41
N GLN A 142 5.76 -2.89 -7.18
CA GLN A 142 7.09 -3.38 -6.83
C GLN A 142 7.08 -4.12 -5.49
N LYS A 143 6.40 -3.58 -4.48
CA LYS A 143 6.21 -4.25 -3.19
C LYS A 143 5.53 -5.62 -3.35
N PHE A 144 4.59 -5.74 -4.28
CA PHE A 144 3.95 -7.02 -4.63
C PHE A 144 4.90 -7.97 -5.37
N ARG A 145 5.58 -7.49 -6.43
CA ARG A 145 6.51 -8.31 -7.22
C ARG A 145 7.69 -8.83 -6.40
N ASN A 146 8.30 -8.00 -5.56
CA ASN A 146 9.41 -8.41 -4.69
C ASN A 146 9.02 -9.51 -3.69
N LYS A 147 7.72 -9.77 -3.47
CA LYS A 147 7.25 -10.92 -2.70
C LYS A 147 7.06 -12.19 -3.53
N ARG A 148 6.73 -12.09 -4.83
CA ARG A 148 6.63 -13.26 -5.72
C ARG A 148 8.01 -13.89 -5.91
N PHE A 149 9.04 -13.11 -6.20
CA PHE A 149 10.41 -13.60 -6.46
C PHE A 149 11.24 -13.95 -5.20
N LYS A 150 10.69 -13.80 -3.99
CA LYS A 150 11.35 -14.24 -2.74
C LYS A 150 10.88 -15.62 -2.26
N ASN A 151 9.93 -16.22 -2.96
CA ASN A 151 9.38 -17.54 -2.64
C ASN A 151 9.70 -18.60 -3.71
N ASP A 152 10.51 -18.26 -4.71
CA ASP A 152 11.18 -19.18 -5.63
C ASP A 152 12.68 -19.25 -5.23
#